data_AF-A0A498MLR4-F1
#
_entry.id   AF-A0A498MLR4-F1
#
_cell.length_a   1.000
_cell.length_b   1.000
_cell.length_c   1.000
_cell.angle_alpha   90.00
_cell.angle_beta   90.00
_cell.angle_gamma   90.00
#
_symmetry.space_group_name_H-M   'P 1'
#
loop_
_entity.id
_entity.type
_entity.pdbx_description
1 polymer ?
#
loop_
_entity_poly.entity_id
_entity_poly.type
_entity_poly.pdbx_seq_one_letter_code
_entity_poly.pdbx_strand_id
1 'polypeptide(L)'
;MGNRGMEELIPLVNRLQDAFSSIGQSCNLDLPQIAVVGGQSAGKSSVLENFVGKDFLPRGSGIVTRRPLVLQLISASAEWAEFLHCKGKKFTDFDEVRQEIEAETDRVTGANKGISPIPINLRVYSPHVLNLTLIDLPGITKVPVGDQPADIEHQIRDMIMQFICRESCLILAVTPANTDLANSDALKLAKDMKVYLVVLEPWFSGQRTIGVITKLDLMDEGTDARDVLENKLLPLRRGYIGVVNRSQKDIDGKKDIKAALAAERKFFLSHPAYRHIADSMGTPHLQKVLNQQLTNHIRDTLPAFRSKLQSQLLSLDREAEEYRHYRPDDPSRKTKALLQSVHANTPDHNRLDALTFTQDQKRSSAHAILNT
;
A
#
# COMPACT_ATOMS: atom_id res chain seq x y z
N MET A 1 1.61 31.01 10.56
CA MET A 1 2.97 30.97 10.01
C MET A 1 3.35 29.50 9.82
N GLY A 2 3.16 28.95 8.62
CA GLY A 2 3.47 27.55 8.32
C GLY A 2 4.94 27.41 7.95
N ASN A 3 5.61 26.37 8.45
CA ASN A 3 7.01 26.07 8.12
C ASN A 3 7.13 25.76 6.62
N ARG A 4 7.56 26.73 5.81
CA ARG A 4 7.84 26.55 4.37
C ARG A 4 8.75 25.35 4.09
N GLY A 5 9.73 25.07 4.96
CA GLY A 5 10.61 23.90 4.82
C GLY A 5 9.89 22.54 4.97
N MET A 6 8.70 22.49 5.55
CA MET A 6 7.89 21.27 5.65
C MET A 6 7.08 20.97 4.39
N GLU A 7 6.70 22.01 3.64
CA GLU A 7 5.94 21.86 2.39
C GLU A 7 6.79 21.23 1.29
N GLU A 8 8.12 21.35 1.39
CA GLU A 8 9.09 20.79 0.43
C GLU A 8 9.46 19.31 0.69
N LEU A 9 9.15 18.77 1.87
CA LEU A 9 9.52 17.40 2.24
C LEU A 9 8.78 16.35 1.39
N ILE A 10 7.50 16.57 1.12
CA ILE A 10 6.69 15.64 0.34
C ILE A 10 7.15 15.62 -1.14
N PRO A 11 7.34 16.77 -1.81
CA PRO A 11 7.96 16.80 -3.14
C PRO A 11 9.33 16.11 -3.21
N LEU A 12 10.17 16.23 -2.17
CA LEU A 12 11.46 15.55 -2.12
C LEU A 12 11.29 14.02 -2.08
N VAL A 13 10.42 13.51 -1.20
CA VAL A 13 10.10 12.08 -1.10
C VAL A 13 9.53 11.55 -2.41
N ASN A 14 8.66 12.31 -3.09
CA ASN A 14 8.09 11.93 -4.38
C ASN A 14 9.17 11.78 -5.46
N ARG A 15 10.10 12.75 -5.58
CA ARG A 15 11.22 12.64 -6.53
C ARG A 15 12.09 11.42 -6.28
N LEU A 16 12.32 11.07 -5.01
CA LEU A 16 13.06 9.86 -4.64
C LEU A 16 12.28 8.62 -5.09
N GLN A 17 10.98 8.54 -4.77
CA GLN A 17 10.12 7.42 -5.17
C GLN A 17 10.14 7.18 -6.68
N ASP A 18 10.15 8.27 -7.46
CA ASP A 18 10.18 8.24 -8.91
C ASP A 18 11.49 7.68 -9.45
N ALA A 19 12.61 8.17 -8.90
CA ALA A 19 13.94 7.70 -9.28
C ALA A 19 14.04 6.19 -9.09
N PHE A 20 13.60 5.68 -7.93
CA PHE A 20 13.66 4.24 -7.64
C PHE A 20 12.68 3.41 -8.47
N SER A 21 11.45 3.90 -8.67
CA SER A 21 10.46 3.20 -9.50
C SER A 21 10.91 3.08 -10.96
N SER A 22 11.68 4.07 -11.46
CA SER A 22 12.16 4.08 -12.84
C SER A 22 13.31 3.11 -13.13
N ILE A 23 14.09 2.75 -12.10
CA ILE A 23 15.27 1.88 -12.24
C ILE A 23 14.86 0.40 -12.26
N GLY A 24 13.60 0.07 -11.95
CA GLY A 24 13.09 -1.30 -11.93
C GLY A 24 13.73 -2.19 -10.86
N GLN A 25 14.76 -1.69 -10.16
CA GLN A 25 15.27 -2.29 -8.95
C GLN A 25 14.26 -2.06 -7.84
N SER A 26 13.87 -3.15 -7.19
CA SER A 26 13.31 -3.14 -5.85
C SER A 26 14.37 -2.67 -4.85
N CYS A 27 14.87 -1.43 -5.00
CA CYS A 27 15.51 -0.75 -3.90
C CYS A 27 14.43 -0.66 -2.83
N ASN A 28 14.54 -1.52 -1.82
CA ASN A 28 13.57 -1.69 -0.74
C ASN A 28 13.66 -0.45 0.17
N LEU A 29 13.17 0.66 -0.37
CA LEU A 29 13.25 1.97 0.22
C LEU A 29 11.92 2.23 0.89
N ASP A 30 12.03 2.28 2.20
CA ASP A 30 10.94 2.53 3.12
C ASP A 30 10.63 4.03 3.11
N LEU A 31 10.16 4.55 1.97
CA LEU A 31 9.69 5.92 1.89
C LEU A 31 8.40 6.08 2.70
N PRO A 32 8.24 7.20 3.43
CA PRO A 32 7.03 7.45 4.21
C PRO A 32 5.80 7.59 3.31
N GLN A 33 4.79 6.78 3.59
CA GLN A 33 3.60 6.66 2.75
C GLN A 33 2.37 6.30 3.59
N ILE A 34 1.17 6.50 3.03
CA ILE A 34 -0.09 6.09 3.66
C ILE A 34 -0.71 4.98 2.81
N ALA A 35 -0.81 3.78 3.36
CA ALA A 35 -1.53 2.68 2.74
C ALA A 35 -2.99 2.68 3.18
N VAL A 36 -3.92 2.63 2.22
CA VAL A 36 -5.35 2.55 2.46
C VAL A 36 -5.77 1.09 2.52
N VAL A 37 -6.26 0.66 3.68
CA VAL A 37 -6.60 -0.74 3.94
C VAL A 37 -8.05 -0.83 4.39
N GLY A 38 -8.76 -1.84 3.89
CA GLY A 38 -10.09 -2.17 4.34
C GLY A 38 -10.79 -3.16 3.44
N GLY A 39 -11.91 -3.69 3.93
CA GLY A 39 -12.71 -4.66 3.20
C GLY A 39 -13.13 -4.16 1.81
N GLN A 40 -13.56 -5.09 0.97
CA GLN A 40 -14.23 -4.76 -0.27
C GLN A 40 -15.42 -3.82 -0.01
N SER A 41 -15.59 -2.81 -0.84
CA SER A 41 -16.71 -1.85 -0.73
C SER A 41 -16.75 -1.04 0.59
N ALA A 42 -15.68 -1.00 1.37
CA ALA A 42 -15.55 -0.14 2.56
C ALA A 42 -15.52 1.37 2.23
N GLY A 43 -15.46 1.75 0.94
CA GLY A 43 -15.40 3.16 0.51
C GLY A 43 -13.99 3.73 0.36
N LYS A 44 -12.96 2.88 0.24
CA LYS A 44 -11.56 3.29 0.03
C LYS A 44 -11.40 4.24 -1.15
N SER A 45 -11.84 3.80 -2.34
CA SER A 45 -11.75 4.59 -3.57
C SER A 45 -12.53 5.90 -3.46
N SER A 46 -13.70 5.88 -2.85
CA SER A 46 -14.50 7.10 -2.61
C SER A 46 -13.78 8.12 -1.72
N VAL A 47 -13.06 7.67 -0.68
CA VAL A 47 -12.23 8.55 0.17
C VAL A 47 -11.11 9.20 -0.66
N LEU A 48 -10.44 8.42 -1.52
CA LEU A 48 -9.38 8.92 -2.39
C LEU A 48 -9.89 9.91 -3.45
N GLU A 49 -11.03 9.63 -4.07
CA GLU A 49 -11.66 10.52 -5.06
C GLU A 49 -12.14 11.82 -4.45
N ASN A 50 -12.68 11.78 -3.23
CA ASN A 50 -13.03 12.99 -2.49
C ASN A 50 -11.80 13.86 -2.23
N PHE A 51 -10.60 13.27 -2.12
CA PHE A 51 -9.39 14.07 -1.95
C PHE A 51 -8.96 14.79 -3.21
N VAL A 52 -9.11 14.15 -4.37
CA VAL A 52 -8.79 14.75 -5.67
C VAL A 52 -9.86 15.73 -6.11
N GLY A 53 -11.12 15.50 -5.73
CA GLY A 53 -12.23 16.28 -6.25
C GLY A 53 -12.66 15.84 -7.65
N LYS A 54 -12.35 14.60 -8.05
CA LYS A 54 -12.73 14.00 -9.34
C LYS A 54 -13.02 12.51 -9.20
N ASP A 55 -13.85 11.99 -10.09
CA ASP A 55 -14.02 10.55 -10.31
C ASP A 55 -12.96 10.08 -11.31
N PHE A 56 -12.07 9.19 -10.86
CA PHE A 56 -10.98 8.69 -11.69
C PHE A 56 -10.56 7.26 -11.34
N LEU A 57 -11.07 6.72 -10.23
CA LEU A 57 -10.82 5.34 -9.88
C LEU A 57 -11.86 4.45 -10.58
N PRO A 58 -11.46 3.25 -11.00
CA PRO A 58 -12.41 2.29 -11.54
C PRO A 58 -13.55 2.04 -10.55
N ARG A 59 -14.75 1.72 -11.06
CA ARG A 59 -15.92 1.36 -10.24
C ARG A 59 -16.59 0.14 -10.85
N GLY A 60 -17.06 -0.78 -10.01
CA GLY A 60 -17.76 -1.97 -10.49
C GLY A 60 -18.11 -2.96 -9.39
N SER A 61 -18.85 -4.01 -9.76
CA SER A 61 -19.12 -5.15 -8.90
C SER A 61 -17.92 -6.11 -8.88
N GLY A 62 -17.53 -6.59 -7.69
CA GLY A 62 -16.37 -7.47 -7.51
C GLY A 62 -15.12 -6.71 -7.04
N ILE A 63 -13.94 -7.30 -7.23
CA ILE A 63 -12.67 -6.65 -6.90
C ILE A 63 -12.36 -5.59 -7.96
N VAL A 64 -12.53 -4.34 -7.58
CA VAL A 64 -12.31 -3.19 -8.46
C VAL A 64 -10.82 -2.86 -8.55
N THR A 65 -10.19 -2.58 -7.40
CA THR A 65 -8.74 -2.38 -7.29
C THR A 65 -8.05 -3.76 -7.30
N ARG A 66 -7.47 -4.17 -8.43
CA ARG A 66 -6.75 -5.46 -8.60
C ARG A 66 -5.22 -5.32 -8.53
N ARG A 67 -4.71 -4.09 -8.58
CA ARG A 67 -3.30 -3.73 -8.44
C ARG A 67 -3.17 -2.59 -7.44
N PRO A 68 -2.09 -2.52 -6.65
CA PRO A 68 -1.80 -1.35 -5.85
C PRO A 68 -1.73 -0.09 -6.73
N LEU A 69 -2.37 1.00 -6.30
CA LEU A 69 -2.27 2.29 -6.97
C LEU A 69 -1.52 3.26 -6.07
N VAL A 70 -0.30 3.60 -6.45
CA VAL A 70 0.49 4.66 -5.82
C VAL A 70 0.01 5.99 -6.41
N LEU A 71 -0.78 6.72 -5.63
CA LEU A 71 -1.36 8.01 -5.98
C LEU A 71 -0.57 9.13 -5.31
N GLN A 72 0.16 9.90 -6.12
CA GLN A 72 0.86 11.10 -5.68
C GLN A 72 0.02 12.33 -6.03
N LEU A 73 -0.51 13.00 -5.01
CA LEU A 73 -1.20 14.28 -5.12
C LEU A 73 -0.17 15.39 -4.97
N ILE A 74 -0.15 16.30 -5.95
CA ILE A 74 0.81 17.40 -6.02
C ILE A 74 0.03 18.70 -6.22
N SER A 75 0.21 19.64 -5.29
CA SER A 75 -0.39 20.96 -5.41
C SER A 75 0.26 21.72 -6.56
N ALA A 76 -0.55 22.15 -7.53
CA ALA A 76 -0.09 22.84 -8.73
C ALA A 76 -1.11 23.87 -9.22
N SER A 77 -0.71 24.81 -10.08
CA SER A 77 -1.62 25.81 -10.64
C SER A 77 -2.61 25.26 -11.66
N ALA A 78 -2.24 24.17 -12.35
CA ALA A 78 -3.05 23.52 -13.37
C ALA A 78 -3.44 22.11 -12.93
N GLU A 79 -4.61 21.67 -13.39
CA GLU A 79 -5.16 20.35 -13.09
C GLU A 79 -4.89 19.37 -14.24
N TRP A 80 -4.14 18.30 -13.97
CA TRP A 80 -3.80 17.23 -14.92
C TRP A 80 -3.19 16.03 -14.19
N ALA A 81 -3.09 14.90 -14.88
CA ALA A 81 -2.48 13.68 -14.36
C ALA A 81 -1.43 13.09 -15.32
N GLU A 82 -0.52 12.29 -14.79
CA GLU A 82 0.49 11.56 -15.55
C GLU A 82 0.76 10.21 -14.91
N PHE A 83 0.88 9.18 -15.75
CA PHE A 83 1.29 7.86 -15.34
C PHE A 83 2.77 7.64 -15.58
N LEU A 84 3.43 6.91 -14.67
CA LEU A 84 4.84 6.57 -14.84
C LEU A 84 5.11 5.71 -16.08
N HIS A 85 4.16 4.85 -16.49
CA HIS A 85 4.25 4.01 -17.68
C HIS A 85 3.90 4.76 -18.98
N CYS A 86 3.27 5.92 -18.90
CA CYS A 86 2.93 6.80 -20.04
C CYS A 86 3.71 8.13 -19.98
N LYS A 87 5.04 8.06 -19.85
CA LYS A 87 5.90 9.25 -19.67
C LYS A 87 5.64 10.31 -20.75
N GLY A 88 5.41 11.55 -20.31
CA GLY A 88 5.20 12.68 -21.21
C GLY A 88 3.77 12.86 -21.73
N LYS A 89 2.86 11.91 -21.48
CA LYS A 89 1.42 12.08 -21.76
C LYS A 89 0.73 12.73 -20.56
N LYS A 90 0.16 13.92 -20.77
CA LYS A 90 -0.67 14.61 -19.78
C LYS A 90 -2.13 14.27 -20.01
N PHE A 91 -2.79 13.78 -18.98
CA PHE A 91 -4.22 13.50 -18.97
C PHE A 91 -4.94 14.68 -18.32
N THR A 92 -5.83 15.33 -19.05
CA THR A 92 -6.69 16.41 -18.53
C THR A 92 -8.12 15.95 -18.28
N ASP A 93 -8.54 14.87 -18.95
CA ASP A 93 -9.80 14.20 -18.69
C ASP A 93 -9.58 13.02 -17.71
N PHE A 94 -10.24 13.08 -16.56
CA PHE A 94 -10.14 12.03 -15.54
C PHE A 94 -10.93 10.77 -15.89
N ASP A 95 -11.84 10.85 -16.87
CA ASP A 95 -12.45 9.65 -17.45
C ASP A 95 -11.43 8.86 -18.28
N GLU A 96 -10.47 9.52 -18.94
CA GLU A 96 -9.33 8.85 -19.59
C GLU A 96 -8.36 8.26 -18.56
N VAL A 97 -8.12 8.96 -17.44
CA VAL A 97 -7.29 8.43 -16.33
C VAL A 97 -7.88 7.12 -15.81
N ARG A 98 -9.20 7.07 -15.61
CA ARG A 98 -9.91 5.87 -15.17
C ARG A 98 -9.77 4.72 -16.17
N GLN A 99 -10.00 5.00 -17.46
CA GLN A 99 -9.85 4.00 -18.53
C GLN A 99 -8.42 3.48 -18.63
N GLU A 100 -7.42 4.35 -18.45
CA GLU A 100 -6.01 3.97 -18.45
C GLU A 100 -5.67 3.04 -17.25
N ILE A 101 -6.21 3.31 -16.05
CA ILE A 101 -6.03 2.41 -14.90
C ILE A 101 -6.61 1.02 -15.19
N GLU A 102 -7.81 0.96 -15.78
CA GLU A 102 -8.47 -0.30 -16.16
C GLU A 102 -7.64 -1.06 -17.20
N ALA A 103 -7.25 -0.38 -18.29
CA ALA A 103 -6.47 -0.95 -19.38
C ALA A 103 -5.10 -1.48 -18.91
N GLU A 104 -4.38 -0.69 -18.11
CA GLU A 104 -3.08 -1.08 -17.56
C GLU A 104 -3.21 -2.22 -16.53
N THR A 105 -4.33 -2.29 -15.81
CA THR A 105 -4.64 -3.40 -14.93
C THR A 105 -4.89 -4.69 -15.71
N ASP A 106 -5.72 -4.64 -16.75
CA ASP A 106 -6.04 -5.79 -17.60
C ASP A 106 -4.83 -6.29 -18.38
N ARG A 107 -3.94 -5.39 -18.81
CA ARG A 107 -2.69 -5.75 -19.50
C ARG A 107 -1.81 -6.68 -18.66
N VAL A 108 -1.80 -6.51 -17.34
CA VAL A 108 -0.94 -7.29 -16.42
C VAL A 108 -1.68 -8.47 -15.79
N THR A 109 -2.95 -8.29 -15.41
CA THR A 109 -3.71 -9.31 -14.67
C THR A 109 -4.58 -10.20 -15.56
N GLY A 110 -4.71 -9.85 -16.85
CA GLY A 110 -5.69 -10.44 -17.75
C GLY A 110 -7.13 -10.08 -17.38
N ALA A 111 -8.08 -10.53 -18.21
CA ALA A 111 -9.51 -10.28 -17.98
C ALA A 111 -10.11 -11.18 -16.87
N ASN A 112 -9.38 -12.20 -16.40
CA ASN A 112 -9.88 -13.25 -15.48
C ASN A 112 -9.89 -12.82 -14.00
N LYS A 113 -10.03 -11.52 -13.72
CA LYS A 113 -10.12 -10.95 -12.35
C LYS A 113 -8.96 -11.31 -11.40
N GLY A 114 -7.79 -11.64 -11.95
CA GLY A 114 -6.57 -11.84 -11.18
C GLY A 114 -6.08 -10.55 -10.51
N ILE A 115 -5.18 -10.69 -9.54
CA ILE A 115 -4.52 -9.55 -8.88
C ILE A 115 -3.02 -9.59 -9.15
N SER A 116 -2.36 -8.43 -9.04
CA SER A 116 -0.91 -8.36 -9.16
C SER A 116 -0.33 -7.38 -8.14
N PRO A 117 0.78 -7.71 -7.46
CA PRO A 117 1.42 -6.82 -6.50
C PRO A 117 2.17 -5.66 -7.17
N ILE A 118 2.30 -5.66 -8.51
CA ILE A 118 3.02 -4.62 -9.25
C ILE A 118 2.19 -3.34 -9.27
N PRO A 119 2.67 -2.23 -8.65
CA PRO A 119 1.89 -1.02 -8.53
C PRO A 119 1.71 -0.28 -9.86
N ILE A 120 0.62 0.48 -9.97
CA ILE A 120 0.45 1.55 -10.95
C ILE A 120 0.83 2.86 -10.25
N ASN A 121 1.69 3.66 -10.88
CA ASN A 121 2.11 4.96 -10.33
C ASN A 121 1.42 6.09 -11.09
N LEU A 122 0.58 6.84 -10.38
CA LEU A 122 -0.23 7.94 -10.91
C LEU A 122 0.09 9.22 -10.14
N ARG A 123 0.43 10.28 -10.88
CA ARG A 123 0.54 11.63 -10.33
C ARG A 123 -0.67 12.45 -10.72
N VAL A 124 -1.25 13.15 -9.77
CA VAL A 124 -2.31 14.12 -10.00
C VAL A 124 -1.86 15.48 -9.52
N TYR A 125 -1.78 16.42 -10.45
CA TYR A 125 -1.49 17.82 -10.21
C TYR A 125 -2.82 18.55 -10.13
N SER A 126 -3.07 19.31 -9.06
CA SER A 126 -4.30 20.11 -8.93
C SER A 126 -4.13 21.23 -7.91
N PRO A 127 -4.79 22.40 -8.09
CA PRO A 127 -4.80 23.46 -7.08
C PRO A 127 -5.65 23.11 -5.86
N HIS A 128 -6.43 22.03 -5.94
CA HIS A 128 -7.39 21.64 -4.90
C HIS A 128 -6.88 20.55 -3.97
N VAL A 129 -5.66 20.04 -4.19
CA VAL A 129 -5.06 18.97 -3.39
C VAL A 129 -3.89 19.47 -2.55
N LEU A 130 -3.70 18.81 -1.40
CA LEU A 130 -2.46 18.92 -0.63
C LEU A 130 -1.43 17.93 -1.19
N ASN A 131 -0.15 18.26 -1.02
CA ASN A 131 0.93 17.31 -1.31
C ASN A 131 0.74 16.07 -0.42
N LEU A 132 0.43 14.92 -1.00
CA LEU A 132 0.13 13.67 -0.30
C LEU A 132 0.47 12.47 -1.18
N THR A 133 0.95 11.39 -0.58
CA THR A 133 1.17 10.13 -1.28
C THR A 133 0.39 9.02 -0.59
N LEU A 134 -0.52 8.42 -1.34
CA LEU A 134 -1.48 7.42 -0.89
C LEU A 134 -1.28 6.16 -1.72
N ILE A 135 -1.42 4.99 -1.10
CA ILE A 135 -1.44 3.71 -1.80
C ILE A 135 -2.84 3.13 -1.64
N ASP A 136 -3.60 3.06 -2.72
CA ASP A 136 -4.83 2.27 -2.75
C ASP A 136 -4.45 0.80 -2.89
N LEU A 137 -4.97 -0.04 -1.99
CA LEU A 137 -4.74 -1.48 -2.00
C LEU A 137 -6.04 -2.22 -2.30
N PRO A 138 -5.97 -3.41 -2.91
CA PRO A 138 -7.14 -4.26 -3.10
C PRO A 138 -7.93 -4.45 -1.81
N GLY A 139 -9.26 -4.43 -1.93
CA GLY A 139 -10.14 -4.70 -0.80
C GLY A 139 -10.16 -6.17 -0.44
N ILE A 140 -10.10 -6.48 0.85
CA ILE A 140 -10.14 -7.86 1.34
C ILE A 140 -11.50 -8.47 1.00
N THR A 141 -11.48 -9.66 0.41
CA THR A 141 -12.65 -10.46 0.04
C THR A 141 -12.58 -11.80 0.76
N LYS A 142 -13.66 -12.21 1.44
CA LYS A 142 -13.71 -13.49 2.18
C LYS A 142 -14.09 -14.68 1.32
N VAL A 143 -14.73 -14.43 0.18
CA VAL A 143 -15.22 -15.47 -0.73
C VAL A 143 -14.80 -15.10 -2.15
N PRO A 144 -14.16 -16.01 -2.89
CA PRO A 144 -13.82 -15.78 -4.30
C PRO A 144 -15.08 -15.63 -5.14
N VAL A 145 -15.06 -14.74 -6.13
CA VAL A 145 -16.18 -14.52 -7.06
C VAL A 145 -15.75 -14.63 -8.52
N GLY A 146 -16.51 -15.37 -9.33
CA GLY A 146 -16.18 -15.63 -10.73
C GLY A 146 -14.92 -16.49 -10.86
N ASP A 147 -13.99 -16.10 -11.73
CA ASP A 147 -12.76 -16.86 -12.02
C ASP A 147 -11.61 -16.61 -11.03
N GLN A 148 -11.92 -16.06 -9.86
CA GLN A 148 -10.92 -15.82 -8.82
C GLN A 148 -10.45 -17.12 -8.18
N PRO A 149 -9.16 -17.25 -7.87
CA PRO A 149 -8.63 -18.45 -7.24
C PRO A 149 -9.14 -18.57 -5.79
N ALA A 150 -9.21 -19.81 -5.28
CA ALA A 150 -9.76 -20.09 -3.95
C ALA A 150 -8.98 -19.43 -2.80
N ASP A 151 -7.70 -19.12 -3.03
CA ASP A 151 -6.78 -18.48 -2.09
C ASP A 151 -6.71 -16.94 -2.27
N ILE A 152 -7.62 -16.32 -3.02
CA ILE A 152 -7.60 -14.88 -3.31
C ILE A 152 -7.52 -14.01 -2.04
N GLU A 153 -8.19 -14.41 -0.95
CA GLU A 153 -8.11 -13.71 0.34
C GLU A 153 -6.66 -13.64 0.85
N HIS A 154 -5.94 -14.77 0.79
CA HIS A 154 -4.55 -14.88 1.23
C HIS A 154 -3.65 -14.05 0.33
N GLN A 155 -3.83 -14.12 -0.99
CA GLN A 155 -3.03 -13.32 -1.93
C GLN A 155 -3.19 -11.81 -1.71
N ILE A 156 -4.43 -11.33 -1.47
CA ILE A 156 -4.70 -9.93 -1.16
C ILE A 156 -4.05 -9.54 0.17
N ARG A 157 -4.19 -10.40 1.18
CA ARG A 157 -3.60 -10.16 2.50
C ARG A 157 -2.08 -10.06 2.43
N ASP A 158 -1.42 -11.00 1.74
CA ASP A 158 0.02 -11.01 1.55
C ASP A 158 0.49 -9.76 0.79
N MET A 159 -0.25 -9.36 -0.24
CA MET A 159 0.01 -8.11 -0.95
C MET A 159 -0.08 -6.90 -0.02
N ILE A 160 -1.15 -6.78 0.78
CA ILE A 160 -1.31 -5.67 1.74
C ILE A 160 -0.15 -5.66 2.73
N MET A 161 0.24 -6.82 3.25
CA MET A 161 1.33 -6.97 4.22
C MET A 161 2.68 -6.47 3.66
N GLN A 162 2.96 -6.63 2.36
CA GLN A 162 4.18 -6.09 1.73
C GLN A 162 4.30 -4.56 1.85
N PHE A 163 3.17 -3.85 1.99
CA PHE A 163 3.14 -2.40 2.19
C PHE A 163 3.08 -2.05 3.68
N ILE A 164 2.15 -2.64 4.43
CA ILE A 164 1.89 -2.24 5.82
C ILE A 164 2.89 -2.77 6.84
N CYS A 165 3.72 -3.76 6.50
CA CYS A 165 4.83 -4.21 7.35
C CYS A 165 5.96 -3.19 7.46
N ARG A 166 6.04 -2.24 6.52
CA ARG A 166 7.09 -1.22 6.52
C ARG A 166 6.85 -0.23 7.66
N GLU A 167 7.89 0.06 8.44
CA GLU A 167 7.81 0.98 9.59
C GLU A 167 7.45 2.41 9.18
N SER A 168 7.88 2.81 7.98
CA SER A 168 7.56 4.11 7.39
C SER A 168 6.14 4.20 6.79
N CYS A 169 5.35 3.12 6.85
CA CYS A 169 4.00 3.11 6.32
C CYS A 169 2.99 3.44 7.43
N LEU A 170 2.32 4.58 7.26
CA LEU A 170 1.07 4.88 7.93
C LEU A 170 -0.06 4.03 7.35
N ILE A 171 -0.98 3.59 8.19
CA ILE A 171 -2.13 2.77 7.81
C ILE A 171 -3.39 3.62 7.95
N LEU A 172 -4.10 3.82 6.85
CA LEU A 172 -5.45 4.36 6.83
C LEU A 172 -6.45 3.20 6.86
N ALA A 173 -6.97 2.89 8.04
CA ALA A 173 -7.88 1.77 8.25
C ALA A 173 -9.33 2.20 8.01
N VAL A 174 -9.85 1.89 6.81
CA VAL A 174 -11.19 2.29 6.37
C VAL A 174 -12.20 1.20 6.75
N THR A 175 -13.17 1.55 7.58
CA THR A 175 -14.24 0.65 8.03
C THR A 175 -15.60 1.29 7.79
N PRO A 176 -16.57 0.58 7.20
CA PRO A 176 -17.92 1.11 7.06
C PRO A 176 -18.70 1.00 8.38
N ALA A 177 -19.48 2.04 8.71
CA ALA A 177 -20.22 2.16 9.97
C ALA A 177 -21.40 1.20 10.07
N ASN A 178 -21.94 0.75 8.94
CA ASN A 178 -23.05 -0.20 8.87
C ASN A 178 -22.61 -1.66 9.09
N THR A 179 -21.38 -1.88 9.54
CA THR A 179 -20.86 -3.19 9.97
C THR A 179 -20.25 -3.06 11.35
N ASP A 180 -20.35 -4.11 12.16
CA ASP A 180 -19.73 -4.13 13.48
C ASP A 180 -18.20 -3.92 13.36
N LEU A 181 -17.68 -2.95 14.11
CA LEU A 181 -16.26 -2.61 14.15
C LEU A 181 -15.39 -3.81 14.56
N ALA A 182 -15.93 -4.71 15.39
CA ALA A 182 -15.22 -5.92 15.81
C ALA A 182 -14.88 -6.85 14.62
N ASN A 183 -15.64 -6.77 13.53
CA ASN A 183 -15.45 -7.54 12.31
C ASN A 183 -14.64 -6.79 11.23
N SER A 184 -14.07 -5.64 11.57
CA SER A 184 -13.28 -4.84 10.63
C SER A 184 -11.99 -5.55 10.23
N ASP A 185 -11.92 -5.97 8.97
CA ASP A 185 -10.71 -6.54 8.38
C ASP A 185 -9.55 -5.53 8.40
N ALA A 186 -9.84 -4.23 8.24
CA ALA A 186 -8.84 -3.16 8.28
C ALA A 186 -8.14 -3.06 9.65
N LEU A 187 -8.93 -3.12 10.72
CA LEU A 187 -8.42 -3.02 12.09
C LEU A 187 -7.78 -4.33 12.54
N LYS A 188 -8.27 -5.48 12.07
CA LYS A 188 -7.61 -6.78 12.24
C LYS A 188 -6.23 -6.79 11.57
N LEU A 189 -6.17 -6.44 10.27
CA LEU A 189 -5.08 -5.70 9.59
C LEU A 189 -4.02 -5.09 10.50
N ALA A 190 -4.37 -3.91 11.01
CA ALA A 190 -3.49 -3.08 11.79
C ALA A 190 -3.08 -3.71 13.13
N LYS A 191 -3.93 -4.56 13.73
CA LYS A 191 -3.65 -5.25 15.00
C LYS A 191 -2.80 -6.51 14.85
N ASP A 192 -3.02 -7.31 13.81
CA ASP A 192 -2.20 -8.50 13.53
C ASP A 192 -0.76 -8.06 13.25
N MET A 193 -0.59 -6.89 12.64
CA MET A 193 0.71 -6.21 12.56
C MET A 193 1.31 -5.85 13.90
N LYS A 194 0.49 -5.40 14.86
CA LYS A 194 0.93 -5.19 16.23
C LYS A 194 1.44 -6.51 16.83
N VAL A 195 0.83 -7.66 16.56
CA VAL A 195 1.34 -8.96 17.08
C VAL A 195 2.69 -9.33 16.44
N TYR A 196 2.83 -9.21 15.12
CA TYR A 196 4.09 -9.52 14.43
C TYR A 196 5.25 -8.59 14.83
N LEU A 197 4.98 -7.31 15.08
CA LEU A 197 6.01 -6.33 15.44
C LEU A 197 6.24 -6.21 16.95
N VAL A 198 5.27 -6.54 17.82
CA VAL A 198 5.45 -6.51 19.30
C VAL A 198 6.43 -7.56 19.80
N VAL A 199 6.63 -8.66 19.06
CA VAL A 199 7.71 -9.62 19.35
C VAL A 199 9.09 -8.97 19.15
N LEU A 200 9.19 -7.93 18.31
CA LEU A 200 10.43 -7.22 18.00
C LEU A 200 10.57 -5.91 18.80
N GLU A 201 9.49 -5.13 18.97
CA GLU A 201 9.49 -3.85 19.71
C GLU A 201 8.19 -3.61 20.52
N PRO A 202 8.23 -3.69 21.86
CA PRO A 202 7.06 -3.56 22.75
C PRO A 202 6.30 -2.21 22.69
N TRP A 203 6.87 -1.17 22.09
CA TRP A 203 6.34 0.20 22.08
C TRP A 203 5.45 0.52 20.86
N PHE A 204 5.33 -0.42 19.92
CA PHE A 204 4.78 -0.17 18.57
C PHE A 204 3.24 -0.15 18.46
N SER A 205 2.52 -0.17 19.59
CA SER A 205 1.06 -0.32 19.61
C SER A 205 0.32 0.88 18.99
N GLY A 206 -0.23 0.69 17.78
CA GLY A 206 -1.21 1.61 17.17
C GLY A 206 -0.69 3.01 16.83
N GLN A 207 0.63 3.20 16.79
CA GLN A 207 1.24 4.51 16.56
C GLN A 207 1.10 5.02 15.13
N ARG A 208 0.72 4.18 14.18
CA ARG A 208 0.73 4.50 12.73
C ARG A 208 -0.61 4.25 12.06
N THR A 209 -1.65 3.93 12.83
CA THR A 209 -2.98 3.64 12.30
C THR A 209 -3.91 4.83 12.55
N ILE A 210 -4.57 5.28 11.48
CA ILE A 210 -5.63 6.28 11.50
C ILE A 210 -6.92 5.57 11.11
N GLY A 211 -7.93 5.62 11.98
CA GLY A 211 -9.23 5.02 11.69
C GLY A 211 -10.08 5.96 10.84
N VAL A 212 -10.69 5.44 9.78
CA VAL A 212 -11.69 6.16 8.98
C VAL A 212 -12.98 5.37 9.00
N ILE A 213 -14.06 6.03 9.42
CA ILE A 213 -15.40 5.43 9.45
C ILE A 213 -16.23 6.01 8.31
N THR A 214 -16.62 5.17 7.35
CA THR A 214 -17.41 5.56 6.18
C THR A 214 -18.88 5.14 6.36
N LYS A 215 -19.78 5.55 5.46
CA LYS A 215 -21.19 5.07 5.41
C LYS A 215 -21.98 5.32 6.71
N LEU A 216 -21.65 6.38 7.45
CA LEU A 216 -22.38 6.78 8.66
C LEU A 216 -23.85 7.12 8.39
N ASP A 217 -24.15 7.52 7.17
CA ASP A 217 -25.49 7.83 6.64
C ASP A 217 -26.33 6.58 6.33
N LEU A 218 -25.71 5.39 6.30
CA LEU A 218 -26.35 4.11 5.98
C LEU A 218 -26.50 3.21 7.22
N MET A 219 -26.36 3.77 8.41
CA MET A 219 -26.63 3.05 9.66
C MET A 219 -28.13 2.90 9.89
N ASP A 220 -28.53 1.82 10.56
CA ASP A 220 -29.94 1.56 10.88
C ASP A 220 -30.48 2.66 11.81
N GLU A 221 -31.73 3.06 11.60
CA GLU A 221 -32.39 4.05 12.45
C GLU A 221 -32.37 3.61 13.92
N GLY A 222 -31.98 4.52 14.80
CA GLY A 222 -31.81 4.23 16.23
C GLY A 222 -30.42 3.71 16.62
N THR A 223 -29.50 3.55 15.66
CA THR A 223 -28.09 3.22 15.92
C THR A 223 -27.16 4.37 15.54
N ASP A 224 -25.97 4.42 16.16
CA ASP A 224 -24.92 5.37 15.81
C ASP A 224 -23.52 4.78 16.11
N ALA A 225 -22.48 5.41 15.56
CA ALA A 225 -21.09 5.02 15.74
C ALA A 225 -20.35 5.98 16.70
N ARG A 226 -21.06 6.64 17.62
CA ARG A 226 -20.51 7.68 18.49
C ARG A 226 -19.35 7.16 19.33
N ASP A 227 -19.50 6.01 19.96
CA ASP A 227 -18.45 5.43 20.81
C ASP A 227 -17.18 5.07 20.03
N VAL A 228 -17.31 4.80 18.72
CA VAL A 228 -16.17 4.59 17.82
C VAL A 228 -15.49 5.92 17.51
N LEU A 229 -16.26 6.92 17.08
CA LEU A 229 -15.74 8.24 16.70
C LEU A 229 -15.15 9.02 17.88
N GLU A 230 -15.69 8.82 19.08
CA GLU A 230 -15.13 9.35 20.34
C GLU A 230 -13.95 8.52 20.87
N ASN A 231 -13.51 7.50 20.10
CA ASN A 231 -12.34 6.68 20.41
C ASN A 231 -12.47 5.86 21.71
N LYS A 232 -13.68 5.49 22.09
CA LYS A 232 -13.99 4.74 23.35
C LYS A 232 -14.06 3.24 23.14
N LEU A 233 -14.74 2.78 22.08
CA LEU A 233 -15.00 1.36 21.85
C LEU A 233 -13.71 0.57 21.57
N LEU A 234 -12.90 1.07 20.63
CA LEU A 234 -11.62 0.48 20.28
C LEU A 234 -10.57 1.59 20.09
N PRO A 235 -9.89 2.03 21.16
CA PRO A 235 -9.04 3.20 21.09
C PRO A 235 -7.85 3.05 20.12
N LEU A 236 -7.69 4.01 19.22
CA LEU A 236 -6.49 4.21 18.40
C LEU A 236 -5.74 5.45 18.87
N ARG A 237 -4.40 5.43 18.82
CA ARG A 237 -3.58 6.58 19.23
C ARG A 237 -3.84 7.82 18.37
N ARG A 238 -4.18 7.63 17.09
CA ARG A 238 -4.50 8.71 16.15
C ARG A 238 -6.01 8.94 15.98
N GLY A 239 -6.84 8.25 16.77
CA GLY A 239 -8.29 8.38 16.76
C GLY A 239 -8.96 7.89 15.48
N TYR A 240 -10.23 8.29 15.35
CA TYR A 240 -11.10 7.99 14.21
C TYR A 240 -11.63 9.28 13.59
N ILE A 241 -11.83 9.25 12.28
CA ILE A 241 -12.45 10.34 11.53
C ILE A 241 -13.60 9.74 10.71
N GLY A 242 -14.80 10.26 10.93
CA GLY A 242 -15.99 9.93 10.17
C GLY A 242 -16.03 10.69 8.86
N VAL A 243 -16.43 10.02 7.78
CA VAL A 243 -16.65 10.63 6.46
C VAL A 243 -17.96 10.12 5.84
N VAL A 244 -18.61 10.98 5.06
CA VAL A 244 -19.82 10.63 4.31
C VAL A 244 -19.54 10.87 2.84
N ASN A 245 -19.51 9.77 2.09
CA ASN A 245 -19.17 9.78 0.67
C ASN A 245 -20.42 9.91 -0.20
N ARG A 246 -20.25 10.18 -1.49
CA ARG A 246 -21.33 10.09 -2.48
C ARG A 246 -21.84 8.65 -2.54
N SER A 247 -23.16 8.49 -2.56
CA SER A 247 -23.81 7.20 -2.81
C SER A 247 -23.67 6.80 -4.28
N GLN A 248 -23.94 5.53 -4.63
CA GLN A 248 -23.95 5.11 -6.03
C GLN A 248 -24.94 5.94 -6.87
N LYS A 249 -26.12 6.24 -6.30
CA LYS A 249 -27.13 7.11 -6.94
C LYS A 249 -26.61 8.53 -7.16
N ASP A 250 -25.85 9.08 -6.22
CA ASP A 250 -25.23 10.40 -6.39
C ASP A 250 -24.19 10.39 -7.51
N ILE A 251 -23.42 9.30 -7.64
CA ILE A 251 -22.41 9.12 -8.70
C ILE A 251 -23.09 9.01 -10.06
N ASP A 252 -24.10 8.15 -10.18
CA ASP A 252 -24.86 7.97 -11.43
C ASP A 252 -25.55 9.29 -11.84
N GLY A 253 -26.02 10.06 -10.85
CA GLY A 253 -26.55 11.41 -11.03
C GLY A 253 -25.49 12.51 -11.22
N LYS A 254 -24.20 12.16 -11.33
CA LYS A 254 -23.06 13.08 -11.48
C LYS A 254 -23.07 14.23 -10.46
N LYS A 255 -23.43 13.93 -9.21
CA LYS A 255 -23.43 14.91 -8.12
C LYS A 255 -22.02 15.47 -7.94
N ASP A 256 -21.95 16.79 -8.01
CA ASP A 256 -20.70 17.52 -7.84
C ASP A 256 -20.09 17.29 -6.45
N ILE A 257 -18.76 17.25 -6.39
CA ILE A 257 -18.04 16.96 -5.15
C ILE A 257 -18.17 18.11 -4.15
N LYS A 258 -18.27 19.38 -4.59
CA LYS A 258 -18.52 20.48 -3.64
C LYS A 258 -19.89 20.33 -2.98
N ALA A 259 -20.90 19.89 -3.74
CA ALA A 259 -22.21 19.58 -3.20
C ALA A 259 -22.16 18.39 -2.23
N ALA A 260 -21.34 17.38 -2.51
CA ALA A 260 -21.11 16.26 -1.60
C ALA A 260 -20.44 16.68 -0.28
N LEU A 261 -19.40 17.51 -0.33
CA LEU A 261 -18.72 18.05 0.86
C LEU A 261 -19.65 18.95 1.70
N ALA A 262 -20.50 19.74 1.05
CA ALA A 262 -21.52 20.53 1.74
C ALA A 262 -22.56 19.62 2.42
N ALA A 263 -22.99 18.55 1.75
CA ALA A 263 -23.90 17.56 2.33
C ALA A 263 -23.26 16.81 3.51
N GLU A 264 -21.99 16.43 3.41
CA GLU A 264 -21.23 15.82 4.52
C GLU A 264 -21.14 16.76 5.72
N ARG A 265 -20.80 18.03 5.51
CA ARG A 265 -20.75 19.03 6.59
C ARG A 265 -22.12 19.21 7.23
N LYS A 266 -23.18 19.27 6.42
CA LYS A 266 -24.56 19.35 6.92
C LYS A 266 -24.92 18.14 7.77
N PHE A 267 -24.58 16.92 7.31
CA PHE A 267 -24.83 15.67 8.05
C PHE A 267 -24.27 15.75 9.46
N PHE A 268 -22.98 16.05 9.62
CA PHE A 268 -22.34 16.11 10.94
C PHE A 268 -22.91 17.22 11.83
N LEU A 269 -23.29 18.37 11.27
CA LEU A 269 -23.90 19.46 12.05
C LEU A 269 -25.34 19.18 12.47
N SER A 270 -26.09 18.41 11.67
CA SER A 270 -27.49 18.08 11.95
C SER A 270 -27.68 16.82 12.79
N HIS A 271 -26.72 15.88 12.76
CA HIS A 271 -26.89 14.58 13.41
C HIS A 271 -26.75 14.71 14.95
N PRO A 272 -27.78 14.34 15.75
CA PRO A 272 -27.78 14.53 17.20
C PRO A 272 -26.57 13.88 17.90
N ALA A 273 -26.15 12.70 17.45
CA ALA A 273 -25.03 11.97 18.04
C ALA A 273 -23.63 12.51 17.67
N TYR A 274 -23.50 13.31 16.61
CA TYR A 274 -22.19 13.73 16.07
C TYR A 274 -21.98 15.26 16.08
N ARG A 275 -23.03 16.04 16.36
CA ARG A 275 -22.99 17.50 16.29
C ARG A 275 -21.86 18.14 17.11
N HIS A 276 -21.57 17.61 18.29
CA HIS A 276 -20.52 18.14 19.17
C HIS A 276 -19.09 17.81 18.69
N ILE A 277 -18.92 16.83 17.80
CA ILE A 277 -17.64 16.44 17.19
C ILE A 277 -17.54 16.85 15.71
N ALA A 278 -18.50 17.61 15.19
CA ALA A 278 -18.59 17.93 13.76
C ALA A 278 -17.34 18.63 13.19
N ASP A 279 -16.59 19.37 14.00
CA ASP A 279 -15.37 20.07 13.57
C ASP A 279 -14.14 19.15 13.43
N SER A 280 -14.17 17.97 14.05
CA SER A 280 -13.16 16.94 13.92
C SER A 280 -13.55 15.82 12.95
N MET A 281 -14.58 16.04 12.13
CA MET A 281 -15.12 15.05 11.20
C MET A 281 -15.14 15.58 9.77
N GLY A 282 -15.36 14.68 8.82
CA GLY A 282 -15.49 14.96 7.40
C GLY A 282 -14.19 14.88 6.62
N THR A 283 -14.32 14.81 5.30
CA THR A 283 -13.23 14.69 4.33
C THR A 283 -12.21 15.83 4.46
N PRO A 284 -12.59 17.12 4.61
CA PRO A 284 -11.59 18.19 4.74
C PRO A 284 -10.75 18.06 6.01
N HIS A 285 -11.36 17.62 7.12
CA HIS A 285 -10.63 17.35 8.36
C HIS A 285 -9.67 16.18 8.18
N LEU A 286 -10.12 15.10 7.54
CA LEU A 286 -9.30 13.93 7.23
C LEU A 286 -8.07 14.30 6.39
N GLN A 287 -8.23 15.07 5.31
CA GLN A 287 -7.09 15.53 4.49
C GLN A 287 -6.05 16.29 5.31
N LYS A 288 -6.51 17.24 6.15
CA LYS A 288 -5.64 18.04 7.02
C LYS A 288 -4.88 17.15 8.00
N VAL A 289 -5.56 16.19 8.64
CA VAL A 289 -4.93 15.24 9.56
C VAL A 289 -3.91 14.38 8.82
N LEU A 290 -4.26 13.81 7.67
CA LEU A 290 -3.34 12.95 6.90
C LEU A 290 -2.09 13.70 6.47
N ASN A 291 -2.22 14.93 5.97
CA ASN A 291 -1.09 15.76 5.60
C ASN A 291 -0.19 16.06 6.81
N GLN A 292 -0.79 16.49 7.93
CA GLN A 292 -0.04 16.75 9.16
C GLN A 292 0.70 15.50 9.67
N GLN A 293 0.04 14.33 9.63
CA GLN A 293 0.64 13.08 10.10
C GLN A 293 1.74 12.60 9.16
N LEU A 294 1.54 12.69 7.85
CA LEU A 294 2.57 12.34 6.88
C LEU A 294 3.79 13.25 7.01
N THR A 295 3.60 14.56 7.13
CA THR A 295 4.71 15.52 7.32
C THR A 295 5.49 15.23 8.59
N ASN A 296 4.82 14.97 9.71
CA ASN A 296 5.49 14.60 10.96
C ASN A 296 6.24 13.28 10.80
N HIS A 297 5.60 12.28 10.19
CA HIS A 297 6.21 10.98 9.99
C HIS A 297 7.43 11.03 9.07
N ILE A 298 7.38 11.82 7.99
CA ILE A 298 8.55 12.07 7.13
C ILE A 298 9.67 12.71 7.94
N ARG A 299 9.38 13.73 8.75
CA ARG A 299 10.40 14.38 9.57
C ARG A 299 11.10 13.40 10.50
N ASP A 300 10.34 12.53 11.16
CA ASP A 300 10.87 11.60 12.15
C ASP A 300 11.67 10.45 11.50
N THR A 301 11.31 10.04 10.28
CA THR A 301 11.93 8.91 9.56
C THR A 301 13.06 9.32 8.63
N LEU A 302 13.09 10.57 8.15
CA LEU A 302 14.07 11.05 7.17
C LEU A 302 15.54 10.90 7.63
N PRO A 303 15.91 11.14 8.90
CA PRO A 303 17.29 10.93 9.35
C PRO A 303 17.75 9.47 9.20
N ALA A 304 16.92 8.52 9.65
CA ALA A 304 17.20 7.09 9.53
C ALA A 304 17.26 6.65 8.05
N PHE A 305 16.33 7.15 7.24
CA PHE A 305 16.29 6.90 5.81
C PHE A 305 17.56 7.43 5.10
N ARG A 306 18.02 8.63 5.43
CA ARG A 306 19.27 9.20 4.90
C ARG A 306 20.47 8.32 5.24
N SER A 307 20.58 7.87 6.49
CA SER A 307 21.67 6.97 6.91
C SER A 307 21.65 5.65 6.15
N LYS A 308 20.45 5.07 5.93
CA LYS A 308 20.27 3.85 5.13
C LYS A 308 20.71 4.05 3.68
N LEU A 309 20.31 5.16 3.05
CA LEU A 309 20.74 5.51 1.69
C LEU A 309 22.25 5.70 1.58
N GLN A 310 22.87 6.40 2.53
CA GLN A 310 24.32 6.59 2.54
C GLN A 310 25.06 5.27 2.68
N SER A 311 24.59 4.37 3.53
CA SER A 311 25.17 3.03 3.69
C SER A 311 25.03 2.19 2.41
N GLN A 312 23.89 2.24 1.74
CA GLN A 312 23.66 1.54 0.47
C GLN A 312 24.50 2.11 -0.67
N LEU A 313 24.67 3.44 -0.71
CA LEU A 313 25.53 4.09 -1.70
C LEU A 313 27.00 3.68 -1.51
N LEU A 314 27.48 3.66 -0.26
CA LEU A 314 28.83 3.17 0.08
C LEU A 314 29.04 1.70 -0.29
N SER A 315 28.04 0.83 -0.13
CA SER A 315 28.17 -0.58 -0.56
C SER A 315 28.19 -0.71 -2.07
N LEU A 316 27.33 0.03 -2.77
CA LEU A 316 27.29 0.04 -4.24
C LEU A 316 28.57 0.61 -4.84
N ASP A 317 29.15 1.65 -4.24
CA ASP A 317 30.43 2.23 -4.69
C ASP A 317 31.57 1.21 -4.54
N ARG A 318 31.62 0.45 -3.44
CA ARG A 318 32.60 -0.64 -3.25
C ARG A 318 32.42 -1.75 -4.28
N GLU A 319 31.19 -2.20 -4.51
CA GLU A 319 30.91 -3.19 -5.55
C GLU A 319 31.31 -2.66 -6.94
N ALA A 320 30.97 -1.40 -7.25
CA ALA A 320 31.34 -0.76 -8.52
C ALA A 320 32.85 -0.63 -8.71
N GLU A 321 33.63 -0.37 -7.64
CA GLU A 321 35.10 -0.40 -7.68
C GLU A 321 35.62 -1.81 -7.95
N GLU A 322 35.08 -2.84 -7.29
CA GLU A 322 35.43 -4.24 -7.58
C GLU A 322 35.13 -4.63 -9.03
N TYR A 323 34.02 -4.14 -9.59
CA TYR A 323 33.66 -4.31 -11.00
C TYR A 323 34.51 -3.47 -11.96
N ARG A 324 34.97 -2.26 -11.58
CA ARG A 324 35.89 -1.47 -12.42
C ARG A 324 37.25 -2.15 -12.61
N HIS A 325 37.67 -2.93 -11.62
CA HIS A 325 38.86 -3.77 -11.71
C HIS A 325 38.59 -5.14 -12.36
N TYR A 326 37.37 -5.37 -12.87
CA TYR A 326 37.02 -6.57 -13.60
C TYR A 326 37.60 -6.53 -15.02
N ARG A 327 38.58 -7.39 -15.28
CA ARG A 327 38.99 -7.75 -16.64
C ARG A 327 38.45 -9.16 -16.95
N PRO A 328 37.63 -9.34 -18.00
CA PRO A 328 37.08 -10.65 -18.37
C PRO A 328 38.15 -11.72 -18.62
N ASP A 329 39.36 -11.30 -18.96
CA ASP A 329 40.48 -12.18 -19.32
C ASP A 329 41.54 -12.34 -18.23
N ASP A 330 41.30 -11.88 -17.00
CA ASP A 330 42.26 -12.09 -15.90
C ASP A 330 42.22 -13.55 -15.40
N PRO A 331 43.27 -14.36 -15.64
CA PRO A 331 43.29 -15.78 -15.28
C PRO A 331 43.20 -16.02 -13.77
N SER A 332 43.71 -15.08 -12.97
CA SER A 332 43.79 -15.20 -11.52
C SER A 332 42.40 -15.15 -10.85
N ARG A 333 41.47 -14.34 -11.39
CA ARG A 333 40.09 -14.29 -10.91
C ARG A 333 39.17 -15.35 -11.52
N LYS A 334 39.41 -15.84 -12.76
CA LYS A 334 38.72 -17.05 -13.27
C LYS A 334 38.96 -18.24 -12.35
N THR A 335 40.20 -18.41 -11.91
CA THR A 335 40.59 -19.48 -10.97
C THR A 335 39.95 -19.28 -9.60
N LYS A 336 39.91 -18.04 -9.08
CA LYS A 336 39.26 -17.72 -7.80
C LYS A 336 37.73 -17.90 -7.85
N ALA A 337 37.07 -17.47 -8.93
CA ALA A 337 35.64 -17.65 -9.14
C ALA A 337 35.29 -19.13 -9.32
N LEU A 338 36.09 -19.89 -10.07
CA LEU A 338 35.94 -21.33 -10.22
C LEU A 338 36.11 -22.03 -8.85
N LEU A 339 37.14 -21.67 -8.07
CA LEU A 339 37.36 -22.20 -6.71
C LEU A 339 36.22 -21.84 -5.76
N GLN A 340 35.68 -20.63 -5.81
CA GLN A 340 34.53 -20.22 -5.00
C GLN A 340 33.24 -20.94 -5.44
N SER A 341 33.06 -21.18 -6.74
CA SER A 341 31.96 -21.97 -7.29
C SER A 341 32.04 -23.42 -6.84
N VAL A 342 33.23 -24.02 -6.89
CA VAL A 342 33.49 -25.37 -6.40
C VAL A 342 33.26 -25.46 -4.89
N HIS A 343 33.74 -24.49 -4.11
CA HIS A 343 33.51 -24.44 -2.66
C HIS A 343 32.04 -24.23 -2.27
N ALA A 344 31.28 -23.45 -3.04
CA ALA A 344 29.84 -23.27 -2.83
C ALA A 344 29.02 -24.54 -3.19
N ASN A 345 29.53 -25.38 -4.10
CA ASN A 345 28.91 -26.65 -4.50
C ASN A 345 29.39 -27.87 -3.68
N THR A 346 30.39 -27.72 -2.81
CA THR A 346 30.86 -28.81 -1.93
C THR A 346 29.77 -29.45 -1.06
N PRO A 347 28.74 -28.73 -0.54
CA PRO A 347 27.64 -29.36 0.18
C PRO A 347 26.82 -30.35 -0.67
N ASP A 348 26.72 -30.12 -1.99
CA ASP A 348 26.02 -31.00 -2.92
C ASP A 348 26.89 -32.18 -3.37
N HIS A 349 28.22 -32.05 -3.36
CA HIS A 349 29.13 -33.16 -3.62
C HIS A 349 29.05 -34.23 -2.51
N ASN A 350 29.01 -33.81 -1.24
CA ASN A 350 28.81 -34.72 -0.12
C ASN A 350 27.43 -35.41 -0.13
N ARG A 351 26.41 -34.79 -0.75
CA ARG A 351 25.08 -35.39 -0.95
C ARG A 351 25.06 -36.39 -2.12
N LEU A 352 25.82 -36.14 -3.18
CA LEU A 352 25.98 -37.08 -4.29
C LEU A 352 26.73 -38.34 -3.86
N ASP A 353 27.76 -38.20 -3.01
CA ASP A 353 28.49 -39.34 -2.43
C ASP A 353 27.61 -40.17 -1.46
N ALA A 354 26.70 -39.52 -0.72
CA ALA A 354 25.73 -40.23 0.12
C ALA A 354 24.67 -41.01 -0.70
N LEU A 355 24.34 -40.53 -1.91
CA LEU A 355 23.39 -41.19 -2.83
C LEU A 355 24.02 -42.36 -3.60
N THR A 356 25.32 -42.32 -3.89
CA THR A 356 26.06 -43.45 -4.48
C THR A 356 26.33 -44.54 -3.45
N PHE A 357 26.69 -44.20 -2.21
CA PHE A 357 26.85 -45.18 -1.12
C PHE A 357 25.55 -45.95 -0.78
N THR A 358 24.38 -45.30 -0.90
CA THR A 358 23.08 -45.95 -0.64
C THR A 358 22.60 -46.84 -1.79
N GLN A 359 23.05 -46.60 -3.03
CA GLN A 359 22.79 -47.51 -4.15
C GLN A 359 23.67 -48.77 -4.11
N ASP A 360 24.94 -48.66 -3.70
CA ASP A 360 25.83 -49.82 -3.59
C ASP A 360 25.48 -50.73 -2.40
N GLN A 361 25.01 -50.18 -1.27
CA GLN A 361 24.47 -51.01 -0.18
C GLN A 361 23.17 -51.72 -0.58
N LYS A 362 22.29 -51.11 -1.39
CA LYS A 362 21.08 -51.77 -1.89
C LYS A 362 21.38 -52.88 -2.90
N ARG A 363 22.41 -52.73 -3.75
CA ARG A 363 22.86 -53.79 -4.66
C ARG A 363 23.51 -54.97 -3.93
N SER A 364 24.31 -54.72 -2.90
CA SER A 364 24.92 -55.78 -2.10
C SER A 364 23.89 -56.56 -1.26
N SER A 365 22.79 -55.93 -0.85
CA SER A 365 21.71 -56.58 -0.09
C SER A 365 20.79 -57.45 -0.97
N ALA A 366 20.60 -57.08 -2.24
CA ALA A 366 19.75 -57.84 -3.17
C ALA A 366 20.41 -59.16 -3.64
N HIS A 367 21.74 -59.23 -3.66
CA HIS A 367 22.47 -60.46 -4.00
C HIS A 367 22.51 -61.49 -2.86
N ALA A 368 22.25 -61.09 -1.61
CA ALA A 368 22.26 -61.98 -0.46
C ALA A 368 20.91 -62.69 -0.20
N ILE A 369 19.82 -62.25 -0.84
CA ILE A 369 18.46 -62.83 -0.65
C ILE A 369 18.12 -63.87 -1.74
N LEU A 370 18.95 -64.04 -2.77
CA LEU A 370 18.74 -65.02 -3.84
C LEU A 370 19.52 -66.34 -3.67
N ASN A 371 20.22 -66.54 -2.56
CA ASN A 371 21.02 -67.74 -2.26
C ASN A 371 20.69 -68.36 -0.88
N THR A 372 19.41 -68.42 -0.52
CA THR A 372 18.88 -69.31 0.53
C THR A 372 17.58 -69.95 0.08
#